data_AF-A0A938Z683-F1
#
_entry.id   AF-A0A938Z683-F1
#
_cell.length_a   1.000
_cell.length_b   1.000
_cell.length_c   1.000
_cell.angle_alpha   90.00
_cell.angle_beta   90.00
_cell.angle_gamma   90.00
#
_symmetry.space_group_name_H-M   'P 1'
#
loop_
_entity.id
_entity.type
_entity.pdbx_description
1 polymer ?
#
loop_
_entity_poly.entity_id
_entity_poly.type
_entity_poly.pdbx_seq_one_letter_code
_entity_poly.pdbx_strand_id
1 'polypeptide(L)'
;MKSSLYTCIQDIQNGDREQALALLEKFSPLLKKYAFFLQSEDALQDFQCFLLAFAKNLQLNELTISTDGAIISYINKAIYHHYIALSKAKRHQLPTVSIESQTDYDPLQFDTAFSESDTYNNLLLLDLKRALSTEEYHVIYDHYFRQYSIQEIATRDNKSRQAINKCKKTAIIKLRRYFGVTS
;
A
#
# COMPACT_ATOMS: atom_id res chain seq x y z
N MET A 1 -4.80 32.82 37.83
CA MET A 1 -6.19 32.36 37.55
C MET A 1 -6.11 30.94 37.05
N LYS A 2 -6.91 30.00 37.60
CA LYS A 2 -6.89 28.60 37.15
C LYS A 2 -7.43 28.55 35.71
N SER A 3 -6.58 28.27 34.74
CA SER A 3 -6.98 28.04 33.35
C SER A 3 -7.90 26.81 33.31
N SER A 4 -9.15 27.01 32.90
CA SER A 4 -10.07 25.91 32.61
C SER A 4 -9.56 25.16 31.38
N LEU A 5 -9.79 23.85 31.31
CA LEU A 5 -9.53 23.08 30.09
C LEU A 5 -10.26 23.65 28.87
N TYR A 6 -11.42 24.26 29.10
CA TYR A 6 -12.18 24.92 28.05
C TYR A 6 -11.38 26.07 27.42
N THR A 7 -10.81 26.96 28.23
CA THR A 7 -10.02 28.10 27.73
C THR A 7 -8.73 27.61 27.07
N CYS A 8 -8.09 26.58 27.63
CA CYS A 8 -6.92 25.94 27.02
C CYS A 8 -7.21 25.45 25.59
N ILE A 9 -8.33 24.75 25.38
CA ILE A 9 -8.72 24.27 24.03
C ILE A 9 -9.05 25.46 23.11
N GLN A 10 -9.71 26.49 23.62
CA GLN A 10 -10.00 27.69 22.85
C GLN A 10 -8.72 28.39 22.38
N ASP A 11 -7.70 28.49 23.25
CA ASP A 11 -6.41 29.09 22.91
C ASP A 11 -5.65 28.24 21.86
N ILE A 12 -5.72 26.90 21.96
CA ILE A 12 -5.19 25.99 20.94
C ILE A 12 -5.86 26.21 19.58
N GLN A 13 -7.18 26.41 19.56
CA GLN A 13 -7.93 26.70 18.34
C GLN A 13 -7.52 28.05 17.73
N ASN A 14 -7.13 29.02 18.56
CA ASN A 14 -6.57 30.31 18.14
C ASN A 14 -5.09 30.23 17.71
N GLY A 15 -4.44 29.08 17.84
CA GLY A 15 -3.07 28.84 17.39
C GLY A 15 -2.00 28.95 18.48
N ASP A 16 -2.40 28.96 19.76
CA ASP A 16 -1.45 28.95 20.87
C ASP A 16 -0.73 27.59 20.97
N ARG A 17 0.58 27.61 20.70
CA ARG A 17 1.44 26.42 20.74
C ARG A 17 1.80 25.99 22.15
N GLU A 18 1.89 26.93 23.11
CA GLU A 18 2.24 26.60 24.49
C GLU A 18 1.09 25.82 25.15
N GLN A 19 -0.15 26.24 24.90
CA GLN A 19 -1.33 25.50 25.37
C GLN A 19 -1.44 24.11 24.73
N ALA A 20 -1.08 23.99 23.44
CA ALA A 20 -1.04 22.70 22.76
C ALA A 20 -0.04 21.73 23.40
N LEU A 21 1.16 22.22 23.73
CA LEU A 21 2.17 21.44 24.44
C LEU A 21 1.71 21.06 25.85
N ALA A 22 1.12 22.00 26.60
CA ALA A 22 0.58 21.74 27.93
C ALA A 22 -0.53 20.67 27.92
N LEU A 23 -1.37 20.65 26.88
CA LEU A 23 -2.38 19.61 26.69
C LEU A 23 -1.72 18.24 26.46
N LEU A 24 -0.70 18.17 25.60
CA LEU A 24 0.04 16.94 25.34
C LEU A 24 0.72 16.41 26.60
N GLU A 25 1.35 17.28 27.39
CA GLU A 25 1.96 16.91 28.68
C GLU A 25 0.94 16.35 29.65
N LYS A 26 -0.23 16.99 29.77
CA LYS A 26 -1.32 16.57 30.65
C LYS A 26 -1.85 15.17 30.32
N PHE A 27 -1.99 14.84 29.02
CA PHE A 27 -2.49 13.54 28.57
C PHE A 27 -1.37 12.53 28.25
N SER A 28 -0.10 12.92 28.37
CA SER A 28 1.08 12.09 28.08
C SER A 28 1.03 10.69 28.70
N PRO A 29 0.65 10.50 29.99
CA PRO A 29 0.54 9.15 30.57
C PRO A 29 -0.46 8.26 29.84
N LEU A 30 -1.57 8.82 29.36
CA LEU A 30 -2.61 8.09 28.63
C LEU A 30 -2.17 7.76 27.21
N LEU A 31 -1.55 8.71 26.51
CA LEU A 31 -1.03 8.50 25.16
C LEU A 31 0.05 7.41 25.17
N LYS A 32 1.00 7.48 26.12
CA LYS A 32 2.04 6.45 26.29
C LYS A 32 1.45 5.07 26.58
N LYS A 33 0.41 4.99 27.41
CA LYS A 33 -0.28 3.72 27.71
C LYS A 33 -0.83 3.06 26.44
N TYR A 34 -1.57 3.81 25.62
CA TYR A 34 -2.16 3.24 24.40
C TYR A 34 -1.16 3.04 23.26
N ALA A 35 -0.14 3.90 23.16
CA ALA A 35 0.98 3.69 22.25
C ALA A 35 1.71 2.38 22.56
N PHE A 36 1.99 2.12 23.84
CA PHE A 36 2.60 0.87 24.30
C PHE A 36 1.75 -0.36 23.92
N PHE A 37 0.43 -0.29 24.08
CA PHE A 37 -0.46 -1.37 23.66
C PHE A 37 -0.58 -1.55 22.15
N LEU A 38 -0.30 -0.51 21.36
CA LEU A 38 -0.32 -0.61 19.90
C LEU A 38 0.95 -1.28 19.34
N GLN A 39 2.06 -1.27 20.08
CA GLN A 39 3.34 -1.88 19.69
C GLN A 39 3.77 -1.48 18.27
N SER A 40 3.73 -0.18 17.99
CA SER A 40 4.18 0.41 16.72
C SER A 40 5.18 1.52 17.04
N GLU A 41 6.20 1.66 16.20
CA GLU A 41 7.32 2.59 16.38
C GLU A 41 6.84 4.05 16.51
N ASP A 42 5.91 4.45 15.65
CA ASP A 42 5.37 5.82 15.60
C ASP A 42 4.08 6.02 16.42
N ALA A 43 3.66 5.02 17.19
CA ALA A 43 2.35 5.02 17.84
C ALA A 43 2.15 6.24 18.75
N LEU A 44 3.19 6.68 19.47
CA LEU A 44 3.08 7.83 20.37
C LEU A 44 2.84 9.13 19.60
N GLN A 45 3.56 9.34 18.51
CA GLN A 45 3.46 10.50 17.62
C GLN A 45 2.08 10.53 16.96
N ASP A 46 1.55 9.39 16.53
CA ASP A 46 0.19 9.28 16.00
C ASP A 46 -0.86 9.71 17.03
N PHE A 47 -0.75 9.22 18.27
CA PHE A 47 -1.65 9.62 19.35
C PHE A 47 -1.55 11.12 19.70
N GLN A 48 -0.34 11.70 19.64
CA GLN A 48 -0.14 13.14 19.83
C GLN A 48 -0.79 13.96 18.71
N CYS A 49 -0.57 13.57 17.45
CA CYS A 49 -1.19 14.19 16.28
C CYS A 49 -2.71 14.11 16.35
N PHE A 50 -3.26 12.94 16.71
CA PHE A 50 -4.69 12.76 16.90
C PHE A 50 -5.24 13.71 17.97
N LEU A 51 -4.60 13.80 19.14
CA LEU A 51 -5.07 14.65 20.22
C LEU A 51 -5.08 16.14 19.83
N LEU A 52 -4.04 16.61 19.14
CA LEU A 52 -3.97 17.99 18.65
C LEU A 52 -5.04 18.28 17.59
N ALA A 53 -5.21 17.38 16.62
CA ALA A 53 -6.24 17.51 15.60
C ALA A 53 -7.64 17.48 16.21
N PHE A 54 -7.86 16.63 17.21
CA PHE A 54 -9.11 16.54 17.96
C PHE A 54 -9.40 17.84 18.71
N ALA A 55 -8.43 18.38 19.46
CA ALA A 55 -8.60 19.63 20.18
C ALA A 55 -8.91 20.81 19.24
N LYS A 56 -8.21 20.87 18.09
CA LYS A 56 -8.44 21.92 17.07
C LYS A 56 -9.84 21.86 16.45
N ASN A 57 -10.40 20.67 16.27
CA ASN A 57 -11.70 20.47 15.63
C ASN A 57 -12.86 20.32 16.62
N LEU A 58 -12.60 20.37 17.93
CA LEU A 58 -13.63 20.20 18.94
C LEU A 58 -14.63 21.37 18.93
N GLN A 59 -15.90 21.07 18.69
CA GLN A 59 -16.97 22.06 18.74
C GLN A 59 -17.36 22.36 20.20
N LEU A 60 -16.61 23.26 20.83
CA LEU A 60 -16.82 23.65 22.23
C LEU A 60 -18.25 24.16 22.51
N ASN A 61 -18.89 24.80 21.54
CA ASN A 61 -20.24 25.35 21.64
C ASN A 61 -21.34 24.27 21.70
N GLU A 62 -21.05 23.05 21.24
CA GLU A 62 -22.01 21.93 21.23
C GLU A 62 -21.91 21.06 22.49
N LEU A 63 -20.97 21.37 23.40
CA LEU A 63 -20.82 20.66 24.65
C LEU A 63 -21.98 20.97 25.60
N THR A 64 -22.76 19.94 25.94
CA THR A 64 -23.88 20.04 26.88
C THR A 64 -23.41 20.34 28.31
N ILE A 65 -22.17 19.92 28.64
CA ILE A 65 -21.54 20.13 29.94
C ILE A 65 -20.06 20.49 29.70
N SER A 66 -19.71 21.76 29.94
CA SER A 66 -18.37 22.31 29.66
C SER A 66 -17.45 22.32 30.88
N THR A 67 -17.70 21.45 31.86
CA THR A 67 -16.82 21.33 33.03
C THR A 67 -15.52 20.61 32.65
N ASP A 68 -14.42 20.97 33.29
CA ASP A 68 -13.11 20.35 33.05
C ASP A 68 -13.15 18.81 33.16
N GLY A 69 -13.92 18.27 34.11
CA GLY A 69 -14.10 16.82 34.26
C GLY A 69 -14.82 16.16 33.09
N ALA A 70 -15.84 16.82 32.54
CA ALA A 70 -16.56 16.34 31.36
C ALA A 70 -15.66 16.35 30.11
N ILE A 71 -14.90 17.43 29.90
CA ILE A 71 -13.95 17.56 28.80
C ILE A 71 -12.85 16.49 28.89
N ILE A 72 -12.27 16.28 30.08
CA ILE A 72 -11.27 15.21 30.31
C ILE A 72 -11.88 13.84 30.00
N SER A 73 -13.08 13.54 30.48
CA SER A 73 -13.76 12.27 30.22
C SER A 73 -14.00 12.06 28.73
N TYR A 74 -14.37 13.12 28.01
CA TYR A 74 -14.60 13.08 26.57
C TYR A 74 -13.31 12.82 25.78
N ILE A 75 -12.23 13.53 26.09
CA ILE A 75 -10.89 13.29 25.50
C ILE A 75 -10.43 11.86 25.79
N ASN A 76 -10.60 11.38 27.03
CA ASN A 76 -10.23 10.01 27.40
C ASN A 76 -10.97 8.97 26.54
N LYS A 77 -12.28 9.16 26.32
CA LYS A 77 -13.07 8.29 25.43
C LYS A 77 -12.60 8.39 23.98
N ALA A 78 -12.32 9.59 23.48
CA ALA A 78 -11.85 9.80 22.11
C ALA A 78 -10.53 9.06 21.86
N ILE A 79 -9.55 9.19 22.76
CA ILE A 79 -8.26 8.48 22.68
C ILE A 79 -8.46 6.95 22.74
N TYR A 80 -9.32 6.48 23.65
CA TYR A 80 -9.63 5.05 23.75
C TYR A 80 -10.22 4.49 22.45
N HIS A 81 -11.20 5.18 21.85
CA HIS A 81 -11.81 4.73 20.60
C HIS A 81 -10.84 4.82 19.42
N HIS A 82 -9.96 5.83 19.39
CA HIS A 82 -8.89 5.92 18.40
C HIS A 82 -7.94 4.72 18.49
N TYR A 83 -7.53 4.34 19.71
CA TYR A 83 -6.77 3.11 19.95
C TYR A 83 -7.48 1.86 19.42
N ILE A 84 -8.78 1.70 19.69
CA ILE A 84 -9.56 0.55 19.20
C ILE A 84 -9.60 0.53 17.67
N ALA A 85 -9.76 1.68 17.03
CA ALA A 85 -9.75 1.78 15.57
C ALA A 85 -8.39 1.37 14.98
N LEU A 86 -7.28 1.89 15.52
CA LEU A 86 -5.92 1.53 15.10
C LEU A 86 -5.61 0.05 15.35
N SER A 87 -6.01 -0.49 16.51
CA SER A 87 -5.82 -1.90 16.84
C SER A 87 -6.55 -2.83 15.87
N LYS A 88 -7.79 -2.48 15.46
CA LYS A 88 -8.53 -3.22 14.44
C LYS A 88 -7.85 -3.14 13.07
N ALA A 89 -7.41 -1.95 12.67
CA ALA A 89 -6.68 -1.77 11.40
C ALA A 89 -5.39 -2.61 11.37
N LYS A 90 -4.62 -2.63 12.48
CA LYS A 90 -3.40 -3.44 12.61
C LYS A 90 -3.66 -4.95 12.49
N ARG A 91 -4.81 -5.46 12.96
CA ARG A 91 -5.19 -6.88 12.78
C ARG A 91 -5.40 -7.27 11.32
N HIS A 92 -5.77 -6.31 10.47
CA HIS A 92 -5.94 -6.53 9.03
C HIS A 92 -4.67 -6.28 8.23
N GLN A 93 -3.63 -5.70 8.83
CA GLN A 93 -2.33 -5.52 8.19
C GLN A 93 -1.53 -6.81 8.27
N LEU A 94 -0.90 -7.19 7.16
CA LEU A 94 0.04 -8.30 7.13
C LEU A 94 1.20 -8.00 8.08
N PRO A 95 1.71 -8.99 8.84
CA PRO A 95 2.86 -8.79 9.72
C PRO A 95 4.04 -8.28 8.89
N THR A 96 4.50 -7.07 9.18
CA THR A 96 5.76 -6.56 8.64
C THR A 96 6.91 -7.20 9.42
N VAL A 97 7.72 -8.00 8.74
CA VAL A 97 8.94 -8.58 9.33
C VAL A 97 10.10 -7.63 9.03
N SER A 98 10.81 -7.19 10.07
CA SER A 98 12.07 -6.46 9.87
C SER A 98 13.11 -7.44 9.32
N ILE A 99 13.66 -7.13 8.15
CA ILE A 99 14.68 -7.95 7.48
C ILE A 99 15.90 -8.15 8.39
N GLU A 100 16.22 -7.14 9.20
CA GLU A 100 17.36 -7.13 10.13
C GLU A 100 17.18 -8.09 11.33
N SER A 101 15.95 -8.56 11.58
CA SER A 101 15.64 -9.44 12.73
C SER A 101 15.74 -10.94 12.42
N GLN A 102 16.02 -11.32 11.17
CA GLN A 102 16.16 -12.73 10.79
C GLN A 102 17.62 -13.16 10.82
N THR A 103 17.99 -13.95 11.83
CA THR A 103 19.29 -14.63 11.93
C THR A 103 19.51 -15.67 10.82
N ASP A 104 18.44 -16.13 10.16
CA ASP A 104 18.46 -17.11 9.06
C ASP A 104 17.81 -16.52 7.79
N TYR A 105 18.30 -15.36 7.35
CA TYR A 105 17.86 -14.77 6.07
C TYR A 105 18.34 -15.64 4.90
N ASP A 106 17.41 -16.43 4.34
CA ASP A 106 17.57 -17.08 3.03
C ASP A 106 16.90 -16.20 1.96
N PRO A 107 17.68 -15.47 1.14
CA PRO A 107 17.15 -14.56 0.13
C PRO A 107 16.18 -15.25 -0.83
N LEU A 108 16.41 -16.54 -1.13
CA LEU A 108 15.62 -17.29 -2.12
C LEU A 108 14.21 -17.61 -1.60
N GLN A 109 14.06 -17.90 -0.31
CA GLN A 109 12.75 -18.15 0.29
C GLN A 109 11.94 -16.85 0.44
N PHE A 110 12.60 -15.75 0.75
CA PHE A 110 11.96 -14.44 0.81
C PHE A 110 11.47 -13.99 -0.57
N ASP A 111 12.34 -14.06 -1.58
CA ASP A 111 11.96 -13.76 -2.97
C ASP A 111 10.80 -14.66 -3.41
N THR A 112 10.81 -15.95 -3.09
CA THR A 112 9.71 -16.85 -3.49
C THR A 112 8.39 -16.53 -2.78
N ALA A 113 8.42 -16.17 -1.49
CA ALA A 113 7.22 -15.91 -0.69
C ALA A 113 6.57 -14.55 -1.00
N PHE A 114 7.37 -13.58 -1.43
CA PHE A 114 6.93 -12.20 -1.72
C PHE A 114 7.03 -11.83 -3.20
N SER A 115 7.44 -12.75 -4.07
CA SER A 115 7.35 -12.56 -5.51
C SER A 115 5.88 -12.52 -5.91
N GLU A 116 5.41 -11.31 -6.22
CA GLU A 116 4.27 -11.18 -7.11
C GLU A 116 4.76 -11.49 -8.53
N SER A 117 4.20 -12.52 -9.16
CA SER A 117 4.41 -12.72 -10.60
C SER A 117 3.68 -11.59 -11.31
N ASP A 118 4.36 -10.47 -11.54
CA ASP A 118 3.83 -9.41 -12.38
C ASP A 118 3.46 -10.02 -13.73
N THR A 119 2.16 -10.24 -13.93
CA THR A 119 1.67 -10.94 -15.12
C THR A 119 1.58 -9.92 -16.25
N TYR A 120 2.74 -9.39 -16.68
CA TYR A 120 2.91 -8.47 -17.81
C TYR A 120 2.51 -9.07 -19.16
N ASN A 121 1.93 -10.28 -19.17
CA ASN A 121 1.43 -10.96 -20.37
C ASN A 121 0.54 -10.06 -21.22
N ASN A 122 -0.33 -9.24 -20.62
CA ASN A 122 -1.22 -8.36 -21.37
C ASN A 122 -0.47 -7.24 -22.12
N LEU A 123 0.56 -6.67 -21.50
CA LEU A 123 1.39 -5.64 -22.14
C LEU A 123 2.25 -6.26 -23.25
N LEU A 124 2.85 -7.43 -22.99
CA LEU A 124 3.59 -8.20 -23.99
C LEU A 124 2.72 -8.54 -25.20
N LEU A 125 1.49 -9.03 -25.01
CA LEU A 125 0.58 -9.35 -26.12
C LEU A 125 0.18 -8.10 -26.92
N LEU A 126 0.03 -6.95 -26.28
CA LEU A 126 -0.25 -5.69 -26.96
C LEU A 126 0.93 -5.25 -27.83
N ASP A 127 2.15 -5.37 -27.31
CA ASP A 127 3.36 -5.02 -28.06
C ASP A 127 3.61 -5.98 -29.23
N LEU A 128 3.33 -7.27 -29.05
CA LEU A 128 3.36 -8.24 -30.15
C LEU A 128 2.37 -7.88 -31.26
N LYS A 129 1.14 -7.44 -30.91
CA LYS A 129 0.15 -6.99 -31.90
C LYS A 129 0.55 -5.71 -32.63
N ARG A 130 1.33 -4.83 -31.98
CA ARG A 130 1.85 -3.60 -32.61
C ARG A 130 2.99 -3.89 -33.58
N ALA A 131 3.84 -4.87 -33.27
CA ALA A 131 5.04 -5.18 -34.03
C ALA A 131 4.81 -6.16 -35.20
N LEU A 132 3.79 -7.03 -35.11
CA LEU A 132 3.56 -8.13 -36.04
C LEU A 132 2.26 -7.97 -36.84
N SER A 133 2.23 -8.54 -38.04
CA SER A 133 0.96 -8.75 -38.76
C SER A 133 0.10 -9.82 -38.08
N THR A 134 -1.20 -9.86 -38.39
CA THR A 134 -2.16 -10.81 -37.79
C THR A 134 -1.73 -12.27 -37.95
N GLU A 135 -1.19 -12.63 -39.12
CA GLU A 135 -0.68 -13.98 -39.41
C GLU A 135 0.59 -14.29 -38.61
N GLU A 136 1.51 -13.35 -38.50
CA GLU A 136 2.76 -13.52 -37.74
C GLU A 136 2.49 -13.60 -36.23
N TYR A 137 1.58 -12.75 -35.74
CA TYR A 137 1.13 -12.76 -34.35
C TYR A 137 0.48 -14.09 -34.00
N HIS A 138 -0.43 -14.60 -34.85
CA HIS A 138 -1.12 -15.86 -34.63
C HIS A 138 -0.14 -17.03 -34.50
N VAL A 139 0.84 -17.13 -35.41
CA VAL A 139 1.88 -18.18 -35.37
C VAL A 139 2.76 -18.08 -34.11
N ILE A 140 3.15 -16.87 -33.69
CA ILE A 140 3.95 -16.66 -32.48
C ILE A 140 3.14 -16.97 -31.22
N TYR A 141 1.88 -16.54 -31.18
CA TYR A 141 0.99 -16.77 -30.05
C TYR A 141 0.72 -18.26 -29.85
N ASP A 142 0.34 -18.97 -30.91
CA ASP A 142 0.03 -20.39 -30.83
C ASP A 142 1.27 -21.24 -30.47
N HIS A 143 2.45 -20.84 -30.94
CA HIS A 143 3.68 -21.58 -30.64
C HIS A 143 4.22 -21.33 -29.22
N TYR A 144 4.31 -20.07 -28.78
CA TYR A 144 4.97 -19.72 -27.51
C TYR A 144 4.01 -19.61 -26.32
N PHE A 145 2.75 -19.22 -26.54
CA PHE A 145 1.78 -19.07 -25.45
C PHE A 145 0.88 -20.29 -25.30
N ARG A 146 0.47 -20.91 -26.43
CA ARG A 146 -0.36 -22.14 -26.40
C ARG A 146 0.45 -23.44 -26.51
N GLN A 147 1.77 -23.35 -26.69
CA GLN A 147 2.68 -24.51 -26.74
C GLN A 147 2.37 -25.51 -27.87
N TYR A 148 1.73 -25.06 -28.96
CA TYR A 148 1.53 -25.91 -30.12
C TYR A 148 2.83 -26.08 -30.91
N SER A 149 3.02 -27.29 -31.43
CA SER A 149 4.11 -27.59 -32.36
C SER A 149 3.87 -26.91 -33.71
N ILE A 150 4.95 -26.64 -34.44
CA ILE A 150 4.89 -26.09 -35.81
C ILE A 150 4.03 -26.99 -36.72
N GLN A 151 3.99 -28.30 -36.46
CA GLN A 151 3.19 -29.22 -37.25
C GLN A 151 1.70 -29.09 -36.97
N GLU A 152 1.31 -28.92 -35.70
CA GLU A 152 -0.10 -28.72 -35.34
C GLU A 152 -0.62 -27.41 -35.90
N ILE A 153 0.18 -26.34 -35.83
CA ILE A 153 -0.15 -25.03 -36.43
C ILE A 153 -0.28 -25.16 -37.95
N ALA A 154 0.67 -25.81 -38.63
CA ALA A 154 0.63 -26.03 -40.07
C ALA A 154 -0.62 -26.81 -40.51
N THR A 155 -1.00 -27.84 -39.74
CA THR A 155 -2.18 -28.66 -40.02
C THR A 155 -3.47 -27.86 -39.84
N ARG A 156 -3.55 -27.04 -38.78
CA ARG A 156 -4.70 -26.17 -38.51
C ARG A 156 -4.85 -25.04 -39.55
N ASP A 157 -3.74 -24.47 -40.00
CA ASP A 157 -3.73 -23.36 -40.95
C ASP A 157 -3.78 -23.81 -42.42
N ASN A 158 -3.85 -25.13 -42.68
CA ASN A 158 -3.76 -25.72 -44.03
C ASN A 158 -2.54 -25.23 -44.82
N LYS A 159 -1.38 -25.08 -44.15
CA LYS A 159 -0.12 -24.60 -44.74
C LYS A 159 0.98 -25.66 -44.56
N SER A 160 2.05 -25.55 -45.35
CA SER A 160 3.21 -26.43 -45.17
C SER A 160 3.99 -26.07 -43.89
N ARG A 161 4.63 -27.07 -43.26
CA ARG A 161 5.55 -26.84 -42.12
C ARG A 161 6.60 -25.77 -42.42
N GLN A 162 7.10 -25.75 -43.66
CA GLN A 162 8.12 -24.79 -44.11
C GLN A 162 7.57 -23.36 -44.15
N ALA A 163 6.31 -23.18 -44.56
CA ALA A 163 5.66 -21.87 -44.59
C ALA A 163 5.47 -21.29 -43.17
N ILE A 164 5.01 -22.11 -42.22
CA ILE A 164 4.88 -21.69 -40.81
C ILE A 164 6.24 -21.38 -40.19
N ASN A 165 7.26 -22.21 -40.45
CA ASN A 165 8.62 -21.95 -39.97
C ASN A 165 9.22 -20.66 -40.55
N LYS A 166 8.96 -20.37 -41.82
CA LYS A 166 9.38 -19.11 -42.45
C LYS A 166 8.67 -17.92 -41.80
N CYS A 167 7.35 -18.01 -41.61
CA CYS A 167 6.55 -16.98 -40.92
C CYS A 167 7.08 -16.70 -39.50
N LYS A 168 7.31 -17.75 -38.70
CA LYS A 168 7.90 -17.65 -37.35
C LYS A 168 9.25 -16.92 -37.36
N LYS A 169 10.17 -17.30 -38.27
CA LYS A 169 11.49 -16.67 -38.36
C LYS A 169 11.38 -15.19 -38.71
N THR A 170 10.54 -14.83 -39.67
CA THR A 170 10.30 -13.43 -40.05
C THR A 170 9.72 -12.62 -38.89
N ALA A 171 8.74 -13.18 -38.17
CA ALA A 171 8.16 -12.54 -36.99
C ALA A 171 9.21 -12.28 -35.90
N ILE A 172 10.07 -13.26 -35.58
CA ILE A 172 11.14 -13.10 -34.58
C ILE A 172 12.13 -11.99 -34.99
N ILE A 173 12.50 -11.91 -36.27
CA ILE A 173 13.39 -10.85 -36.77
C ILE A 173 12.73 -9.47 -36.59
N LYS A 174 11.43 -9.34 -36.88
CA LYS A 174 10.69 -8.09 -36.65
C LYS A 174 10.65 -7.71 -35.17
N LEU A 175 10.40 -8.67 -34.29
CA LEU A 175 10.40 -8.43 -32.84
C LEU A 175 11.77 -7.97 -32.34
N ARG A 176 12.85 -8.61 -32.78
CA ARG A 176 14.22 -8.19 -32.43
C ARG A 176 14.50 -6.75 -32.82
N ARG A 177 14.07 -6.35 -34.03
CA ARG A 177 14.20 -4.96 -34.49
C ARG A 177 13.32 -3.99 -33.70
N TYR A 178 12.09 -4.38 -33.38
CA TYR A 178 11.14 -3.55 -32.64
C TYR A 178 11.62 -3.27 -31.21
N PHE A 179 12.18 -4.27 -30.53
CA PHE A 179 12.70 -4.13 -29.16
C PHE A 179 14.17 -3.67 -29.09
N GLY A 180 14.80 -3.33 -30.22
CA GLY A 180 16.19 -2.86 -30.24
C GLY A 180 17.22 -3.92 -29.82
N VAL A 181 16.84 -5.20 -29.81
CA VAL A 181 17.74 -6.32 -29.48
C VAL A 181 18.46 -6.74 -30.77
N THR A 182 19.46 -5.96 -31.17
CA THR A 182 20.42 -6.35 -32.22
C THR A 182 21.55 -7.13 -31.56
N SER A 183 21.70 -8.40 -31.94
CA SER A 183 22.95 -9.16 -31.74
C SER A 183 24.00 -8.67 -32.72
#